data_AF-A0A1E5K1L5-F1
#
_entry.id   AF-A0A1E5K1L5-F1
#
_cell.length_a   1.000
_cell.length_b   1.000
_cell.length_c   1.000
_cell.angle_alpha   90.00
_cell.angle_beta   90.00
_cell.angle_gamma   90.00
#
_symmetry.space_group_name_H-M   'P 1'
#
loop_
_entity.id
_entity.type
_entity.pdbx_description
1 polymer ?
#
loop_
_entity_poly.entity_id
_entity_poly.type
_entity_poly.pdbx_seq_one_letter_code
_entity_poly.pdbx_strand_id
1 'polypeptide(L)'
;MIDIPILLFVVYLLGMLFVLCISIVNWIRREYEIVSVLGIVLSLLLPLMTFLFSVYRLEGTNEIVYIWNQLRDANGWAIFIVIGHLFLFVWMIIGMQVKELYQWMKGLISQIQNKWKQRNNHSQKEVREK
;
A
#
# COMPACT_ATOMS: atom_id res chain seq x y z
N MET A 1 20.66 1.80 -23.84
CA MET A 1 19.75 1.22 -22.83
C MET A 1 19.81 2.10 -21.61
N ILE A 2 18.79 2.93 -21.39
CA ILE A 2 18.58 3.55 -20.08
C ILE A 2 17.48 2.72 -19.46
N ASP A 3 17.89 1.69 -18.72
CA ASP A 3 16.96 0.88 -17.95
C ASP A 3 16.52 1.70 -16.74
N ILE A 4 15.25 1.62 -16.38
CA ILE A 4 14.75 2.30 -15.19
C ILE A 4 15.56 1.74 -14.00
N PRO A 5 16.28 2.61 -13.25
CA PRO A 5 17.11 2.15 -12.15
C PRO A 5 16.26 1.35 -11.16
N ILE A 6 16.79 0.22 -10.70
CA ILE A 6 16.11 -0.70 -9.77
C ILE A 6 15.51 0.04 -8.56
N LEU A 7 16.16 1.12 -8.14
CA LEU A 7 15.73 1.99 -7.04
C LEU A 7 14.36 2.62 -7.28
N LEU A 8 14.05 3.05 -8.51
CA LEU A 8 12.72 3.59 -8.84
C LEU A 8 11.63 2.51 -8.72
N PHE A 9 11.93 1.27 -9.13
CA PHE A 9 11.01 0.14 -8.97
C PHE A 9 10.77 -0.19 -7.49
N VAL A 10 11.83 -0.18 -6.67
CA VAL A 10 11.74 -0.41 -5.23
C VAL A 10 10.91 0.68 -4.53
N VAL A 11 11.15 1.96 -4.85
CA VAL A 11 10.37 3.08 -4.31
C VAL A 11 8.90 2.99 -4.73
N TYR A 12 8.63 2.64 -5.99
CA TYR A 12 7.29 2.40 -6.49
C TYR A 12 6.57 1.31 -5.70
N LEU A 13 7.23 0.16 -5.49
CA LEU A 13 6.66 -0.96 -4.75
C LEU A 13 6.39 -0.61 -3.27
N LEU A 14 7.30 0.12 -2.63
CA LEU A 14 7.13 0.64 -1.27
C LEU A 14 5.92 1.59 -1.17
N GLY A 15 5.75 2.48 -2.15
CA GLY A 15 4.58 3.36 -2.23
C GLY A 15 3.28 2.57 -2.34
N MET A 16 3.25 1.55 -3.19
CA MET A 16 2.08 0.67 -3.32
C MET A 16 1.76 -0.09 -2.03
N LEU A 17 2.77 -0.61 -1.33
CA LEU A 17 2.59 -1.25 -0.02
C LEU A 17 2.06 -0.28 1.02
N PHE A 18 2.52 0.98 1.01
CA PHE A 18 2.04 1.99 1.92
C PHE A 18 0.55 2.29 1.72
N VAL A 19 0.13 2.43 0.46
CA VAL A 19 -1.28 2.63 0.09
C VAL A 19 -2.14 1.42 0.46
N LEU A 20 -1.61 0.21 0.27
CA LEU A 20 -2.28 -1.03 0.70
C LEU A 20 -2.51 -1.02 2.22
N CYS A 21 -1.49 -0.70 3.02
CA CYS A 21 -1.61 -0.61 4.47
C CYS A 21 -2.66 0.43 4.92
N ILE A 22 -2.65 1.63 4.34
CA ILE A 22 -3.64 2.66 4.64
C ILE A 22 -5.06 2.16 4.34
N SER A 23 -5.23 1.53 3.17
CA SER A 23 -6.52 1.04 2.72
C SER A 23 -7.05 -0.09 3.61
N ILE A 24 -6.17 -1.01 4.06
CA ILE A 24 -6.53 -2.06 5.02
C ILE A 24 -6.96 -1.46 6.36
N VAL A 25 -6.20 -0.48 6.89
CA VAL A 25 -6.54 0.15 8.17
C VAL A 25 -7.89 0.86 8.10
N ASN A 26 -8.13 1.64 7.04
CA ASN A 26 -9.40 2.35 6.86
C ASN A 26 -10.57 1.39 6.67
N TRP A 27 -10.35 0.28 5.95
CA TRP A 27 -11.35 -0.77 5.81
C TRP A 27 -11.72 -1.44 7.15
N ILE A 28 -10.74 -1.77 7.98
CA ILE A 28 -10.96 -2.34 9.33
C ILE A 28 -11.74 -1.36 10.22
N ARG A 29 -11.50 -0.06 10.07
CA ARG A 29 -12.21 1.00 10.80
C ARG A 29 -13.62 1.27 10.29
N ARG A 30 -14.03 0.63 9.19
CA ARG A 30 -15.29 0.89 8.47
C ARG A 30 -15.44 2.34 8.02
N GLU A 31 -14.32 3.03 7.85
CA GLU A 31 -14.31 4.38 7.29
C GLU A 31 -14.08 4.28 5.79
N TYR A 32 -14.95 4.92 5.02
CA TYR A 32 -14.87 4.94 3.56
C TYR A 32 -14.76 3.51 2.98
N GLU A 33 -15.57 2.56 3.46
CA GLU A 33 -15.45 1.11 3.18
C GLU A 33 -15.27 0.81 1.70
N ILE A 34 -16.11 1.39 0.83
CA ILE A 34 -16.07 1.17 -0.62
C ILE A 34 -14.74 1.66 -1.23
N VAL A 35 -14.30 2.86 -0.84
CA VAL A 35 -13.08 3.48 -1.37
C VAL A 35 -11.84 2.73 -0.87
N SER A 36 -11.87 2.25 0.38
CA SER A 36 -10.83 1.43 0.98
C SER A 36 -10.69 0.08 0.29
N VAL A 37 -11.80 -0.61 0.00
CA VAL A 37 -11.78 -1.88 -0.76
C VAL A 37 -11.23 -1.65 -2.17
N LEU A 38 -11.65 -0.57 -2.85
CA LEU A 38 -11.07 -0.19 -4.14
C LEU A 38 -9.57 0.08 -4.05
N GLY A 39 -9.11 0.77 -3.01
CA GLY A 39 -7.69 1.02 -2.74
C GLY A 39 -6.89 -0.28 -2.58
N ILE A 40 -7.41 -1.25 -1.83
CA ILE A 40 -6.80 -2.58 -1.67
C ILE A 40 -6.68 -3.27 -3.03
N VAL A 41 -7.79 -3.38 -3.77
CA VAL A 41 -7.81 -4.07 -5.07
C VAL A 41 -6.86 -3.39 -6.06
N LEU A 42 -6.93 -2.06 -6.19
CA LEU A 42 -6.11 -1.31 -7.15
C LEU A 42 -4.63 -1.33 -6.78
N SER A 43 -4.27 -1.28 -5.49
CA SER A 43 -2.87 -1.35 -5.05
C SER A 43 -2.19 -2.68 -5.38
N LEU A 44 -2.95 -3.76 -5.55
CA LEU A 44 -2.46 -5.07 -6.00
C LEU A 44 -2.55 -5.23 -7.51
N LEU A 45 -3.64 -4.75 -8.11
CA LEU A 45 -3.92 -4.90 -9.53
C LEU A 45 -3.01 -4.03 -10.39
N LEU A 46 -2.74 -2.78 -9.99
CA LEU A 46 -1.91 -1.86 -10.76
C LEU A 46 -0.46 -2.31 -10.90
N PRO A 47 0.28 -2.73 -9.86
CA PRO A 47 1.63 -3.25 -10.05
C PRO A 47 1.65 -4.49 -10.95
N LEU A 48 0.64 -5.37 -10.85
CA LEU A 48 0.51 -6.52 -11.77
C LEU A 48 0.27 -6.07 -13.21
N MET A 49 -0.63 -5.11 -13.43
CA MET A 49 -0.94 -4.59 -14.77
C MET A 49 0.25 -3.84 -15.37
N THR A 50 0.94 -3.00 -14.59
CA THR A 50 2.17 -2.32 -15.02
C THR A 50 3.25 -3.33 -15.41
N PHE A 51 3.41 -4.41 -14.63
CA PHE A 51 4.33 -5.49 -14.97
C PHE A 51 3.96 -6.16 -16.29
N LEU A 52 2.68 -6.53 -16.45
CA LEU A 52 2.18 -7.17 -17.67
C LEU A 52 2.35 -6.25 -18.89
N PHE A 53 2.09 -4.95 -18.73
CA PHE A 53 2.24 -3.95 -19.77
C PHE A 53 3.69 -3.75 -20.21
N SER A 54 4.65 -3.91 -19.29
CA SER A 54 6.09 -3.92 -19.59
C SER A 54 6.51 -5.15 -20.42
N VAL A 55 5.92 -6.33 -20.16
CA VAL A 55 6.20 -7.57 -20.92
C VAL A 55 5.72 -7.48 -22.37
N TYR A 56 4.60 -6.80 -22.65
CA TYR A 56 4.08 -6.63 -24.01
C TYR A 56 4.86 -5.60 -24.85
N ARG A 57 5.89 -4.96 -24.29
CA ARG A 57 6.69 -3.94 -24.99
C ARG A 57 7.61 -4.59 -26.04
N LEU A 58 7.58 -4.07 -27.27
CA LEU A 58 8.57 -4.40 -28.30
C LEU A 58 9.97 -3.93 -27.87
N GLU A 59 10.94 -4.84 -27.94
CA GLU A 59 12.33 -4.60 -27.53
C GLU A 59 12.90 -3.32 -28.16
N GLY A 60 13.49 -2.45 -27.34
CA GLY A 60 14.18 -1.23 -27.79
C GLY A 60 13.43 0.10 -27.63
N THR A 61 12.17 0.11 -27.17
CA THR A 61 11.42 1.36 -26.90
C THR A 61 11.47 1.76 -25.42
N ASN A 62 11.58 3.05 -25.10
CA ASN A 62 11.56 3.51 -23.69
C ASN A 62 10.16 3.28 -23.06
N GLU A 63 10.09 2.75 -21.84
CA GLU A 63 8.82 2.44 -21.15
C GLU A 63 7.88 3.66 -21.04
N ILE A 64 8.43 4.83 -20.71
CA ILE A 64 7.64 6.06 -20.58
C ILE A 64 7.05 6.47 -21.93
N VAL A 65 7.85 6.39 -23.00
CA VAL A 65 7.44 6.74 -24.36
C VAL A 65 6.42 5.75 -24.89
N TYR A 66 6.58 4.46 -24.57
CA TYR A 66 5.63 3.43 -24.93
C TYR A 66 4.26 3.64 -24.27
N ILE A 67 4.24 3.93 -22.97
CA ILE A 67 3.00 4.25 -22.25
C ILE A 67 2.36 5.52 -22.83
N TRP A 68 3.13 6.54 -23.14
CA TRP A 68 2.63 7.78 -23.74
C TRP A 68 2.00 7.56 -25.12
N ASN A 69 2.64 6.76 -25.97
CA ASN A 69 2.11 6.40 -27.28
C ASN A 69 0.83 5.57 -27.16
N GLN A 70 0.82 4.57 -26.28
CA GLN A 70 -0.36 3.75 -25.97
C GLN A 70 -1.52 4.58 -25.39
N LEU A 71 -1.22 5.62 -24.59
CA LEU A 71 -2.22 6.53 -24.06
C LEU A 71 -2.81 7.43 -25.18
N ARG A 72 -1.96 7.88 -26.11
CA ARG A 72 -2.38 8.65 -27.29
C ARG A 72 -3.25 7.83 -28.24
N ASP A 73 -2.94 6.54 -28.38
CA ASP A 73 -3.73 5.58 -29.15
C ASP A 73 -5.00 5.12 -28.42
N ALA A 74 -5.31 5.74 -27.27
CA ALA A 74 -6.46 5.46 -26.43
C ALA A 74 -6.59 3.98 -26.03
N ASN A 75 -5.46 3.29 -25.82
CA ASN A 75 -5.50 1.92 -25.32
C ASN A 75 -6.14 1.89 -23.93
N GLY A 76 -7.24 1.13 -23.81
CA GLY A 76 -8.00 1.02 -22.55
C GLY A 76 -7.14 0.59 -21.36
N TRP A 77 -6.12 -0.24 -21.57
CA TRP A 77 -5.19 -0.66 -20.52
C TRP A 77 -4.29 0.48 -20.04
N ALA A 78 -3.75 1.29 -20.96
CA ALA A 78 -2.92 2.43 -20.60
C ALA A 78 -3.73 3.49 -19.83
N ILE A 79 -4.96 3.76 -20.28
CA ILE A 79 -5.89 4.67 -19.60
C ILE A 79 -6.22 4.14 -18.19
N PHE A 80 -6.56 2.86 -18.08
CA PHE A 80 -6.86 2.22 -16.80
C PHE A 80 -5.69 2.33 -15.82
N ILE A 81 -4.46 2.06 -16.28
CA ILE A 81 -3.26 2.19 -15.47
C ILE A 81 -3.09 3.63 -14.98
N VAL A 82 -3.17 4.63 -15.86
CA VAL A 82 -2.97 6.04 -15.49
C VAL A 82 -4.04 6.53 -14.51
N ILE A 83 -5.32 6.25 -14.79
CA ILE A 83 -6.43 6.65 -13.91
C ILE A 83 -6.34 5.94 -12.56
N GLY A 84 -5.99 4.65 -12.56
CA GLY A 84 -5.83 3.89 -11.32
C GLY A 84 -4.70 4.45 -10.45
N HIS A 85 -3.56 4.82 -11.04
CA HIS A 85 -2.47 5.48 -10.30
C HIS A 85 -2.90 6.84 -9.75
N LEU A 86 -3.63 7.63 -10.54
CA LEU A 86 -4.16 8.92 -10.09
C LEU A 86 -5.11 8.75 -8.90
N PHE A 87 -6.00 7.75 -8.97
CA PHE A 87 -6.89 7.39 -7.87
C PHE A 87 -6.10 7.02 -6.61
N LEU A 88 -5.11 6.13 -6.72
CA LEU A 88 -4.28 5.75 -5.56
C LEU A 88 -3.50 6.94 -4.99
N PHE A 89 -3.04 7.86 -5.82
CA PHE A 89 -2.35 9.06 -5.37
C PHE A 89 -3.27 9.99 -4.57
N VAL A 90 -4.48 10.23 -5.06
CA VAL A 90 -5.50 11.01 -4.34
C VAL A 90 -5.91 10.30 -3.04
N TRP A 91 -6.14 8.99 -3.11
CA TRP A 91 -6.48 8.17 -1.95
C TRP A 91 -5.38 8.14 -0.90
N MET A 92 -4.11 8.13 -1.31
CA MET A 92 -2.97 8.21 -0.40
C MET A 92 -3.02 9.50 0.42
N ILE A 93 -3.40 10.63 -0.18
CA ILE A 93 -3.50 11.92 0.52
C ILE A 93 -4.69 11.94 1.48
N ILE A 94 -5.87 11.49 1.02
CA ILE A 94 -7.11 11.53 1.80
C ILE A 94 -7.13 10.47 2.91
N GLY A 95 -6.71 9.25 2.59
CA GLY A 95 -6.69 8.11 3.51
C GLY A 95 -5.61 8.21 4.57
N MET A 96 -4.59 9.06 4.36
CA MET A 96 -3.53 9.35 5.33
C MET A 96 -4.03 10.30 6.43
N GLN A 97 -5.02 9.87 7.21
CA GLN A 97 -5.35 10.51 8.48
C GLN A 97 -4.35 10.08 9.57
N VAL A 98 -3.10 10.57 9.45
CA VAL A 98 -1.93 10.19 10.29
C VAL A 98 -2.23 10.20 11.79
N LYS A 99 -3.08 11.14 12.24
CA LYS A 99 -3.46 11.30 13.65
C LYS A 99 -4.14 10.06 14.21
N GLU A 100 -5.03 9.44 13.44
CA GLU A 100 -5.76 8.28 13.90
C GLU A 100 -4.94 6.99 13.80
N LEU A 101 -4.08 6.85 12.78
CA LEU A 101 -3.15 5.72 12.68
C LEU A 101 -2.23 5.66 13.91
N TYR A 102 -1.70 6.82 14.32
CA TYR A 102 -0.86 6.94 15.50
C TYR A 102 -1.60 6.58 16.79
N GLN A 103 -2.83 7.08 16.97
CA GLN A 103 -3.64 6.77 18.15
C GLN A 103 -3.98 5.28 18.25
N TRP A 104 -4.34 4.65 17.14
CA TRP A 104 -4.66 3.22 17.10
C TRP A 104 -3.43 2.33 17.36
N MET A 105 -2.29 2.63 16.74
CA MET A 105 -1.04 1.91 17.00
C MET A 105 -0.64 2.01 18.48
N LYS A 106 -0.77 3.19 19.09
CA LYS A 106 -0.53 3.39 20.52
C LYS A 106 -1.47 2.53 21.38
N GLY A 107 -2.74 2.42 20.98
CA GLY A 107 -3.72 1.54 21.59
C GLY A 107 -3.29 0.07 21.57
N LEU A 108 -2.89 -0.45 20.40
CA LEU A 108 -2.44 -1.84 20.25
C LEU A 108 -1.16 -2.14 21.05
N ILE A 109 -0.17 -1.26 21.00
CA ILE A 109 1.08 -1.41 21.74
C ILE A 109 0.81 -1.47 23.25
N SER A 110 -0.10 -0.64 23.75
CA SER A 110 -0.46 -0.60 25.17
C SER A 110 -1.12 -1.89 25.66
N GLN A 111 -1.95 -2.54 24.82
CA GLN A 111 -2.59 -3.81 25.18
C GLN A 111 -1.57 -4.94 25.26
N ILE A 112 -0.60 -4.96 24.33
CA ILE A 112 0.48 -5.93 24.35
C ILE A 112 1.33 -5.73 25.60
N GLN A 113 1.79 -4.51 25.89
CA GLN A 113 2.58 -4.23 27.09
C GLN A 113 1.87 -4.62 28.38
N ASN A 114 0.56 -4.34 28.50
CA ASN A 114 -0.20 -4.71 29.70
C ASN A 114 -0.30 -6.23 29.90
N LYS A 115 -0.44 -7.01 28.82
CA LYS A 115 -0.43 -8.48 28.91
C LYS A 115 0.92 -9.02 29.38
N TRP A 116 2.03 -8.47 28.88
CA TRP A 116 3.38 -8.84 29.34
C TRP A 116 3.61 -8.46 30.82
N LYS A 117 3.15 -7.28 31.23
CA LYS A 117 3.25 -6.81 32.62
C LYS A 117 2.46 -7.66 33.61
N GLN A 118 1.26 -8.11 33.24
CA GLN A 118 0.46 -9.01 34.08
C GLN A 118 1.13 -10.39 34.25
N ARG A 119 1.70 -10.93 33.17
CA ARG A 119 2.36 -12.25 33.20
C ARG A 119 3.59 -12.27 34.12
N ASN A 120 4.38 -11.20 34.11
CA ASN A 120 5.52 -11.05 35.03
C ASN A 120 5.08 -10.90 36.49
N ASN A 121 4.01 -10.14 36.77
CA ASN A 121 3.50 -10.01 38.14
C ASN A 121 2.95 -11.32 38.71
N HIS A 122 2.32 -12.16 37.88
CA HIS A 122 1.83 -13.47 38.30
C HIS A 122 2.98 -14.44 38.60
N SER A 123 4.00 -14.46 37.74
CA SER A 123 5.21 -15.27 37.95
C SER A 123 5.98 -14.88 39.22
N GLN A 124 6.05 -13.59 39.54
CA GLN A 124 6.72 -13.15 40.77
C GLN A 124 5.93 -13.47 42.05
N LYS A 125 4.59 -13.52 41.99
CA LYS A 125 3.76 -13.92 43.14
C LYS A 125 3.93 -15.40 43.47
N GLU A 126 3.93 -16.28 42.47
CA GLU A 126 4.14 -17.72 42.68
C GLU A 126 5.52 -18.07 43.23
N VAL A 127 6.55 -17.29 42.91
CA VAL A 127 7.91 -17.46 43.45
C VAL A 127 8.02 -16.96 44.90
N ARG A 128 7.18 -16.00 45.31
CA ARG A 128 7.17 -15.43 46.67
C ARG A 128 6.38 -16.27 47.68
N GLU A 129 5.48 -17.11 47.20
CA GLU A 129 4.61 -17.98 48.02
C GLU A 129 5.17 -19.40 48.21
N LYS A 130 6.35 -19.69 47.65
CA LYS A 130 7.14 -20.91 47.89
C LYS A 130 8.32 -20.62 48.82
#